data_AF-A0A8H7PML2-F1
#
_entry.id   AF-A0A8H7PML2-F1
#
_cell.length_a   1.000
_cell.length_b   1.000
_cell.length_c   1.000
_cell.angle_alpha   90.00
_cell.angle_beta   90.00
_cell.angle_gamma   90.00
#
_symmetry.space_group_name_H-M   'P 1'
#
loop_
_entity.id
_entity.type
_entity.pdbx_description
1 polymer ?
#
loop_
_entity_poly.entity_id
_entity_poly.type
_entity_poly.pdbx_seq_one_letter_code
_entity_poly.pdbx_strand_id
1 'polypeptide(L)'
;MRATISEDLKSFSGKPFPLIMQNDDNMLSNEEDAVSWIKDYKPAILDCLQQHGAVLLRSMPLDVPEAFSLFARAFNFPKFRYINGAAIRHKHAIEVYTECEIDASLYIFLHHELAQSTEYPRYVLFFCDQPAAAGGETMLLSSIDLYDKIEKEMPEFVRELEAKHVIQGVLYTRYMSEYDMNDGNGRGWKNSLWASTKKQAENEMTKLGLTWEWLPNEGLLTKLRAPATRVHPQHGRKVWFNHITNNHQIM
;
A
#
# COMPACT_ATOMS: atom_id res chain seq x y z
N MET A 1 21.61 -8.43 14.90
CA MET A 1 21.13 -7.80 13.65
C MET A 1 22.27 -7.04 13.01
N ARG A 2 22.67 -7.42 11.79
CA ARG A 2 23.59 -6.63 10.97
C ARG A 2 22.80 -5.99 9.81
N ALA A 3 23.11 -4.74 9.51
CA ALA A 3 22.65 -4.12 8.28
C ALA A 3 23.63 -4.52 7.17
N THR A 4 23.13 -5.17 6.12
CA THR A 4 23.93 -5.58 4.98
C THR A 4 23.38 -4.95 3.70
N ILE A 5 24.27 -4.69 2.75
CA ILE A 5 23.93 -4.15 1.43
C ILE A 5 23.97 -5.33 0.47
N SER A 6 22.84 -5.66 -0.15
CA SER A 6 22.78 -6.63 -1.26
C SER A 6 23.18 -5.95 -2.56
N GLU A 7 23.89 -6.68 -3.43
CA GLU A 7 24.41 -6.19 -4.71
C GLU A 7 23.32 -5.80 -5.72
N ASP A 8 22.08 -6.25 -5.51
CA ASP A 8 20.92 -5.98 -6.38
C ASP A 8 20.12 -4.74 -5.97
N LEU A 9 20.56 -4.01 -4.92
CA LEU A 9 19.83 -2.85 -4.40
C LEU A 9 20.01 -1.61 -5.27
N LYS A 10 18.89 -0.98 -5.64
CA LYS A 10 18.88 0.37 -6.21
C LYS A 10 19.09 1.41 -5.11
N SER A 11 19.28 2.67 -5.51
CA SER A 11 19.44 3.76 -4.56
C SER A 11 18.16 4.57 -4.37
N PHE A 12 17.85 4.92 -3.13
CA PHE A 12 16.89 5.96 -2.73
C PHE A 12 17.68 7.18 -2.29
N SER A 13 17.65 8.27 -3.06
CA SER A 13 18.46 9.47 -2.77
C SER A 13 19.95 9.14 -2.48
N GLY A 14 20.52 8.16 -3.20
CA GLY A 14 21.92 7.73 -3.02
C GLY A 14 22.17 6.71 -1.89
N LYS A 15 21.14 6.23 -1.19
CA LYS A 15 21.25 5.19 -0.14
C LYS A 15 20.66 3.86 -0.59
N PRO A 16 21.06 2.70 -0.02
CA PRO A 16 20.48 1.40 -0.36
C PRO A 16 18.94 1.36 -0.23
N PHE A 17 18.26 0.81 -1.22
CA PHE A 17 16.79 0.68 -1.28
C PHE A 17 16.37 -0.72 -1.77
N PRO A 18 15.63 -1.51 -0.96
CA PRO A 18 15.38 -1.31 0.48
C PRO A 18 16.66 -1.50 1.34
N LEU A 19 16.65 -1.00 2.57
CA LEU A 19 17.66 -1.41 3.56
C LEU A 19 17.36 -2.83 4.03
N ILE A 20 18.36 -3.72 4.04
CA ILE A 20 18.21 -5.08 4.56
C ILE A 20 18.82 -5.15 5.96
N MET A 21 18.02 -5.58 6.94
CA MET A 21 18.48 -5.94 8.28
C MET A 21 18.36 -7.45 8.43
N GLN A 22 19.50 -8.10 8.62
CA GLN A 22 19.61 -9.54 8.72
C GLN A 22 19.74 -9.97 10.18
N ASN A 23 18.91 -10.94 10.59
CA ASN A 23 19.07 -11.66 11.85
C ASN A 23 20.18 -12.72 11.70
N ASP A 24 21.44 -12.26 11.70
CA ASP A 24 22.60 -13.14 11.70
C ASP A 24 22.77 -13.85 13.05
N ASP A 25 23.40 -15.04 13.02
CA ASP A 25 23.84 -15.81 14.19
C ASP A 25 22.72 -16.23 15.17
N ASN A 26 21.46 -16.31 14.72
CA ASN A 26 20.28 -16.66 15.56
C ASN A 26 20.16 -15.80 16.84
N MET A 27 20.59 -14.54 16.77
CA MET A 27 20.48 -13.58 17.89
C MET A 27 19.03 -13.43 18.37
N LEU A 28 18.08 -13.59 17.46
CA LEU A 28 16.66 -13.82 17.76
C LEU A 28 16.38 -15.28 17.43
N SER A 29 16.02 -16.08 18.43
CA SER A 29 15.85 -17.53 18.31
C SER A 29 14.39 -17.96 18.20
N ASN A 30 13.46 -17.12 18.67
CA ASN A 30 12.03 -17.40 18.63
C ASN A 30 11.20 -16.13 18.44
N GLU A 31 9.89 -16.30 18.30
CA GLU A 31 8.93 -15.21 18.13
C GLU A 31 8.99 -14.18 19.27
N GLU A 32 9.14 -14.62 20.52
CA GLU A 32 9.13 -13.76 21.70
C GLU A 32 10.35 -12.82 21.69
N ASP A 33 11.52 -13.34 21.28
CA ASP A 33 12.73 -12.55 21.05
C ASP A 33 12.49 -11.48 19.97
N ALA A 34 11.86 -11.86 18.85
CA ALA A 34 11.56 -10.94 17.76
C ALA A 34 10.58 -9.83 18.19
N VAL A 35 9.56 -10.18 18.97
CA VAL A 35 8.59 -9.24 19.56
C VAL A 35 9.24 -8.32 20.58
N SER A 36 10.16 -8.81 21.41
CA SER A 36 10.91 -7.96 22.34
C SER A 36 11.83 -7.01 21.57
N TRP A 37 12.56 -7.54 20.59
CA TRP A 37 13.50 -6.79 19.78
C TRP A 37 12.82 -5.64 19.05
N ILE A 38 11.65 -5.86 18.43
CA ILE A 38 10.99 -4.78 17.70
C ILE A 38 10.49 -3.66 18.62
N LYS A 39 10.11 -3.97 19.87
CA LYS A 39 9.73 -2.94 20.86
C LYS A 39 10.90 -2.01 21.18
N ASP A 40 12.09 -2.58 21.36
CA ASP A 40 13.29 -1.83 21.73
C ASP A 40 13.87 -1.05 20.54
N TYR A 41 13.86 -1.64 19.34
CA TYR A 41 14.50 -1.09 18.14
C TYR A 41 13.54 -0.36 17.20
N LYS A 42 12.25 -0.26 17.52
CA LYS A 42 11.27 0.48 16.71
C LYS A 42 11.75 1.89 16.32
N PRO A 43 12.28 2.75 17.22
CA PRO A 43 12.74 4.08 16.83
C PRO A 43 13.82 4.03 15.75
N ALA A 44 14.82 3.16 15.91
CA ALA A 44 15.89 2.98 14.94
C ALA A 44 15.38 2.48 13.57
N ILE A 45 14.38 1.59 13.57
CA ILE A 45 13.76 1.10 12.33
C ILE A 45 12.97 2.22 11.64
N LEU A 46 12.26 3.06 12.39
CA LEU A 46 11.56 4.22 11.84
C LEU A 46 12.54 5.24 11.25
N ASP A 47 13.69 5.46 11.89
CA ASP A 47 14.75 6.31 11.35
C ASP A 47 15.34 5.71 10.06
N CYS A 48 15.51 4.38 10.00
CA CYS A 48 15.93 3.69 8.79
C CYS A 48 14.87 3.81 7.68
N LEU A 49 13.58 3.64 7.99
CA LEU A 49 12.50 3.82 7.04
C LEU A 49 12.48 5.25 6.48
N GLN A 50 12.70 6.26 7.33
CA GLN A 50 12.81 7.65 6.87
C GLN A 50 14.02 7.85 5.94
N GLN A 51 15.13 7.15 6.16
CA GLN A 51 16.33 7.33 5.34
C GLN A 51 16.35 6.49 4.07
N HIS A 52 15.70 5.34 4.07
CA HIS A 52 15.79 4.32 3.03
C HIS A 52 14.45 4.04 2.35
N GLY A 53 13.34 4.64 2.76
CA GLY A 53 12.00 4.43 2.18
C GLY A 53 11.36 3.07 2.50
N ALA A 54 12.15 1.99 2.56
CA ALA A 54 11.72 0.64 2.89
C ALA A 54 12.81 -0.12 3.65
N VAL A 55 12.40 -1.01 4.55
CA VAL A 55 13.29 -1.89 5.32
C VAL A 55 12.80 -3.34 5.19
N LEU A 56 13.69 -4.24 4.78
CA LEU A 56 13.48 -5.68 4.79
C LEU A 56 14.12 -6.27 6.05
N LEU A 57 13.31 -6.88 6.91
CA LEU A 57 13.78 -7.67 8.05
C LEU A 57 13.87 -9.13 7.59
N ARG A 58 15.09 -9.66 7.46
CA ARG A 58 15.34 -10.99 6.87
C ARG A 58 15.78 -11.99 7.95
N SER A 59 15.29 -13.23 7.80
CA SER A 59 15.55 -14.36 8.71
C SER A 59 15.03 -14.17 10.13
N MET A 60 13.87 -13.51 10.25
CA MET A 60 13.17 -13.38 11.53
C MET A 60 12.48 -14.71 11.87
N PRO A 61 12.47 -15.15 13.13
CA PRO A 61 11.79 -16.39 13.57
C PRO A 61 10.27 -16.19 13.64
N LEU A 62 9.65 -15.98 12.49
CA LEU A 62 8.23 -15.70 12.30
C LEU A 62 7.65 -16.70 11.30
N ASP A 63 7.52 -17.96 11.69
CA ASP A 63 7.24 -19.05 10.74
C ASP A 63 5.75 -19.21 10.37
N VAL A 64 4.86 -18.49 11.05
CA VAL A 64 3.40 -18.58 10.85
C VAL A 64 2.73 -17.20 10.93
N PRO A 65 1.54 -17.02 10.32
CA PRO A 65 0.82 -15.74 10.34
C PRO A 65 0.52 -15.20 11.75
N GLU A 66 0.32 -16.06 12.74
CA GLU A 66 0.10 -15.67 14.14
C GLU A 66 1.32 -14.99 14.75
N ALA A 67 2.52 -15.53 14.48
CA ALA A 67 3.79 -14.98 14.93
C ALA A 67 4.03 -13.61 14.27
N PHE A 68 3.77 -13.50 12.96
CA PHE A 68 3.83 -12.23 12.28
C PHE A 68 2.81 -11.22 12.83
N SER A 69 1.59 -11.65 13.17
CA SER A 69 0.58 -10.81 13.82
C SER A 69 1.10 -10.21 15.13
N LEU A 70 1.70 -11.03 16.00
CA LEU A 70 2.24 -10.59 17.29
C LEU A 70 3.42 -9.63 17.10
N PHE A 71 4.31 -9.92 16.15
CA PHE A 71 5.41 -9.05 15.74
C PHE A 71 4.92 -7.70 15.19
N ALA A 72 3.97 -7.70 14.25
CA ALA A 72 3.42 -6.50 13.63
C ALA A 72 2.72 -5.60 14.66
N ARG A 73 1.97 -6.20 15.60
CA ARG A 73 1.31 -5.47 16.69
C ARG A 73 2.29 -4.85 17.67
N ALA A 74 3.47 -5.43 17.83
CA ALA A 74 4.51 -4.90 18.71
C ALA A 74 5.11 -3.56 18.21
N PHE A 75 4.96 -3.23 16.91
CA PHE A 75 5.21 -1.87 16.44
C PHE A 75 4.26 -0.84 17.07
N ASN A 76 3.10 -1.25 17.58
CA ASN A 76 2.11 -0.36 18.18
C ASN A 76 1.78 0.86 17.29
N PHE A 77 1.55 0.60 16.00
CA PHE A 77 1.07 1.62 15.07
C PHE A 77 -0.42 1.89 15.29
N PRO A 78 -0.90 3.11 15.00
CA PRO A 78 -2.33 3.37 14.97
C PRO A 78 -3.03 2.40 14.02
N LYS A 79 -4.15 1.83 14.46
CA LYS A 79 -4.94 0.94 13.61
C LYS A 79 -5.45 1.70 12.40
N PHE A 80 -5.20 1.14 11.21
CA PHE A 80 -5.73 1.69 9.97
C PHE A 80 -7.01 0.94 9.59
N ARG A 81 -8.11 1.67 9.42
CA ARG A 81 -9.38 1.09 9.00
C ARG A 81 -9.36 0.94 7.47
N TYR A 82 -9.25 -0.29 7.00
CA TYR A 82 -9.23 -0.57 5.57
C TYR A 82 -10.62 -0.43 4.92
N ILE A 83 -10.92 0.77 4.40
CA ILE A 83 -12.18 1.11 3.75
C ILE A 83 -11.94 1.57 2.31
N ASN A 84 -12.93 1.35 1.44
CA ASN A 84 -12.94 1.71 0.02
C ASN A 84 -11.87 1.01 -0.85
N GLY A 85 -11.20 -0.01 -0.31
CA GLY A 85 -10.27 -0.82 -1.10
C GLY A 85 -10.95 -1.81 -2.04
N ALA A 86 -10.25 -2.10 -3.13
CA ALA A 86 -10.74 -2.92 -4.24
C ALA A 86 -10.36 -4.40 -4.14
N ALA A 87 -9.21 -4.72 -3.53
CA ALA A 87 -8.70 -6.08 -3.42
C ALA A 87 -9.48 -6.89 -2.39
N ILE A 88 -9.95 -8.08 -2.80
CA ILE A 88 -10.50 -9.11 -1.91
C ILE A 88 -9.37 -9.64 -1.03
N ARG A 89 -9.66 -9.76 0.27
CA ARG A 89 -8.67 -10.16 1.27
C ARG A 89 -9.26 -11.17 2.24
N HIS A 90 -8.48 -12.20 2.54
CA HIS A 90 -8.83 -13.23 3.50
C HIS A 90 -8.01 -13.05 4.77
N LYS A 91 -8.66 -13.16 5.92
CA LYS A 91 -8.00 -13.02 7.22
C LYS A 91 -7.30 -14.34 7.56
N HIS A 92 -5.99 -14.29 7.80
CA HIS A 92 -5.21 -15.44 8.26
C HIS A 92 -4.98 -15.41 9.78
N ALA A 93 -4.67 -14.24 10.33
CA ALA A 93 -4.51 -14.04 11.77
C ALA A 93 -5.11 -12.69 12.20
N ILE A 94 -4.97 -12.32 13.47
CA ILE A 94 -5.44 -11.02 13.96
C ILE A 94 -4.68 -9.92 13.21
N GLU A 95 -5.42 -9.06 12.49
CA GLU A 95 -4.85 -7.92 11.74
C GLU A 95 -3.88 -8.34 10.61
N VAL A 96 -3.89 -9.61 10.20
CA VAL A 96 -3.10 -10.15 9.07
C VAL A 96 -4.06 -10.69 8.02
N TYR A 97 -3.87 -10.24 6.79
CA TYR A 97 -4.71 -10.56 5.64
C TYR A 97 -3.85 -10.90 4.42
N THR A 98 -4.40 -11.65 3.47
CA THR A 98 -3.81 -11.77 2.13
C THR A 98 -3.76 -10.41 1.43
N GLU A 99 -2.76 -10.21 0.57
CA GLU A 99 -2.52 -8.93 -0.11
C GLU A 99 -3.57 -8.65 -1.20
N CYS A 100 -3.67 -9.56 -2.18
CA CYS A 100 -4.67 -9.58 -3.24
C CYS A 100 -4.65 -10.96 -3.91
N GLU A 101 -5.79 -11.65 -3.98
CA GLU A 101 -5.90 -12.91 -4.76
C GLU A 101 -6.31 -12.57 -6.19
N ILE A 102 -5.32 -12.39 -7.05
CA ILE A 102 -5.51 -12.37 -8.51
C ILE A 102 -4.82 -13.59 -9.12
N ASP A 103 -5.17 -13.90 -10.36
CA ASP A 103 -4.48 -14.95 -11.12
C ASP A 103 -2.97 -14.70 -11.14
N ALA A 104 -2.19 -15.74 -10.84
CA ALA A 104 -0.72 -15.66 -10.71
C ALA A 104 -0.01 -15.24 -12.01
N SER A 105 -0.68 -15.31 -13.16
CA SER A 105 -0.18 -14.83 -14.46
C SER A 105 -0.29 -13.30 -14.62
N LEU A 106 -1.05 -12.62 -13.76
CA LEU A 106 -1.34 -11.21 -13.88
C LEU A 106 -0.30 -10.37 -13.13
N TYR A 107 0.06 -9.24 -13.75
CA TYR A 107 0.99 -8.29 -13.18
C TYR A 107 0.23 -7.20 -12.39
N ILE A 108 0.62 -6.99 -11.12
CA ILE A 108 0.13 -5.86 -10.32
C ILE A 108 1.00 -4.65 -10.64
N PHE A 109 0.39 -3.62 -11.24
CA PHE A 109 1.07 -2.36 -11.49
C PHE A 109 1.46 -1.64 -10.20
N LEU A 110 2.61 -0.97 -10.22
CA LEU A 110 3.11 -0.17 -9.12
C LEU A 110 2.09 0.88 -8.67
N HIS A 111 1.84 0.96 -7.37
CA HIS A 111 0.90 1.89 -6.80
C HIS A 111 1.22 2.21 -5.34
N HIS A 112 0.59 3.27 -4.82
CA HIS A 112 0.46 3.46 -3.38
C HIS A 112 -0.85 2.82 -2.91
N GLU A 113 -0.82 2.14 -1.76
CA GLU A 113 -2.03 1.55 -1.16
C GLU A 113 -3.06 2.66 -0.89
N LEU A 114 -4.27 2.50 -1.43
CA LEU A 114 -5.37 3.47 -1.33
C LEU A 114 -5.02 4.90 -1.81
N ALA A 115 -4.22 5.05 -2.87
CA ALA A 115 -3.85 6.38 -3.41
C ALA A 115 -5.07 7.24 -3.80
N GLN A 116 -6.16 6.57 -4.19
CA GLN A 116 -7.47 7.11 -4.56
C GLN A 116 -8.41 7.29 -3.36
N SER A 117 -7.87 7.41 -2.14
CA SER A 117 -8.62 7.69 -0.91
C SER A 117 -8.12 8.97 -0.24
N THR A 118 -8.98 9.61 0.56
CA THR A 118 -8.60 10.71 1.45
C THR A 118 -7.80 10.19 2.65
N GLU A 119 -8.06 8.95 3.07
CA GLU A 119 -7.35 8.23 4.12
C GLU A 119 -6.54 7.08 3.51
N TYR A 120 -5.24 7.04 3.79
CA TYR A 120 -4.31 6.03 3.28
C TYR A 120 -3.31 5.65 4.39
N PRO A 121 -2.77 4.41 4.37
CA PRO A 121 -1.86 3.95 5.40
C PRO A 121 -0.54 4.70 5.33
N ARG A 122 0.03 5.02 6.50
CA ARG A 122 1.38 5.57 6.60
C ARG A 122 2.45 4.50 6.41
N TYR A 123 2.17 3.28 6.83
CA TYR A 123 3.06 2.13 6.73
C TYR A 123 2.25 0.91 6.28
N VAL A 124 2.87 0.06 5.47
CA VAL A 124 2.37 -1.26 5.09
C VAL A 124 3.47 -2.26 5.45
N LEU A 125 3.08 -3.37 6.06
CA LEU A 125 4.01 -4.45 6.41
C LEU A 125 3.65 -5.67 5.55
N PHE A 126 4.66 -6.26 4.92
CA PHE A 126 4.54 -7.49 4.16
C PHE A 126 5.26 -8.62 4.87
N PHE A 127 4.70 -9.83 4.74
CA PHE A 127 5.23 -11.05 5.32
C PHE A 127 5.14 -12.18 4.30
N CYS A 128 6.26 -12.89 4.13
CA CYS A 128 6.34 -14.05 3.27
C CYS A 128 6.11 -15.29 4.14
N ASP A 129 4.87 -15.77 4.17
CA ASP A 129 4.51 -17.03 4.82
C ASP A 129 5.06 -18.23 4.03
N GLN A 130 4.85 -18.22 2.71
CA GLN A 130 5.37 -19.22 1.79
C GLN A 130 6.05 -18.55 0.60
N PRO A 131 7.37 -18.79 0.39
CA PRO A 131 8.05 -18.26 -0.78
C PRO A 131 7.53 -18.93 -2.06
N ALA A 132 7.35 -18.13 -3.11
CA ALA A 132 6.99 -18.64 -4.43
C ALA A 132 8.11 -19.51 -5.01
N ALA A 133 7.76 -20.53 -5.79
CA ALA A 133 8.74 -21.40 -6.45
C ALA A 133 9.54 -20.63 -7.52
N ALA A 134 8.91 -19.67 -8.19
CA ALA A 134 9.51 -18.73 -9.12
C ALA A 134 8.63 -17.48 -9.23
N GLY A 135 9.24 -16.31 -9.42
CA GLY A 135 8.52 -15.04 -9.46
C GLY A 135 7.88 -14.69 -8.11
N GLY A 136 6.74 -13.98 -8.17
CA GLY A 136 5.96 -13.64 -6.97
C GLY A 136 6.61 -12.57 -6.10
N GLU A 137 7.62 -11.86 -6.59
CA GLU A 137 8.27 -10.80 -5.84
C GLU A 137 7.38 -9.55 -5.76
N THR A 138 7.25 -8.98 -4.56
CA THR A 138 6.65 -7.66 -4.39
C THR A 138 7.65 -6.59 -4.81
N MET A 139 7.45 -6.01 -6.00
CA MET A 139 8.31 -4.94 -6.50
C MET A 139 8.13 -3.64 -5.71
N LEU A 140 9.24 -3.03 -5.31
CA LEU A 140 9.26 -1.72 -4.66
C LEU A 140 9.91 -0.68 -5.57
N LEU A 141 9.34 0.53 -5.57
CA LEU A 141 9.88 1.70 -6.27
C LEU A 141 9.76 2.94 -5.40
N SER A 142 10.83 3.74 -5.36
CA SER A 142 10.80 5.07 -4.76
C SER A 142 9.91 6.02 -5.58
N SER A 143 8.79 6.43 -4.98
CA SER A 143 7.88 7.39 -5.60
C SER A 143 8.45 8.82 -5.67
N ILE A 144 9.41 9.15 -4.80
CA ILE A 144 10.15 10.42 -4.85
C ILE A 144 11.06 10.41 -6.09
N ASP A 145 11.91 9.40 -6.23
CA ASP A 145 12.85 9.33 -7.35
C ASP A 145 12.11 9.14 -8.69
N LEU A 146 10.96 8.44 -8.68
CA LEU A 146 10.07 8.37 -9.84
C LEU A 146 9.54 9.76 -10.23
N TYR A 147 9.06 10.55 -9.26
CA TYR A 147 8.58 11.90 -9.54
C TYR A 147 9.71 12.76 -10.14
N ASP A 148 10.91 12.77 -9.54
CA ASP A 148 12.02 13.56 -10.06
C ASP A 148 12.39 13.16 -11.50
N LYS A 149 12.36 11.85 -11.78
CA LYS A 149 12.65 11.32 -13.12
C LYS A 149 11.60 11.78 -14.13
N ILE A 150 10.32 11.69 -13.79
CA ILE A 150 9.22 12.15 -14.67
C ILE A 150 9.29 13.66 -14.87
N GLU A 151 9.57 14.45 -13.82
CA GLU A 151 9.72 15.90 -13.91
C GLU A 151 10.90 16.29 -14.81
N LYS A 152 12.01 15.56 -14.73
CA LYS A 152 13.18 15.78 -15.58
C LYS A 152 12.94 15.40 -17.03
N GLU A 153 12.30 14.25 -17.28
CA GLU A 153 12.09 13.72 -18.64
C GLU A 153 10.88 14.35 -19.35
N MET A 154 9.85 14.74 -18.60
CA MET A 154 8.57 15.25 -19.11
C MET A 154 8.09 16.48 -18.32
N PRO A 155 8.86 17.58 -18.26
CA PRO A 155 8.55 18.74 -17.43
C PRO A 155 7.24 19.44 -17.81
N GLU A 156 6.90 19.46 -19.10
CA GLU A 156 5.64 20.05 -19.59
C GLU A 156 4.44 19.25 -19.13
N PHE A 157 4.52 17.91 -19.21
CA PHE A 157 3.48 17.02 -18.71
C PHE A 157 3.26 17.19 -17.21
N VAL A 158 4.32 17.25 -16.42
CA VAL A 158 4.21 17.49 -14.97
C VAL A 158 3.59 18.87 -14.69
N ARG A 159 4.04 19.93 -15.38
CA ARG A 159 3.47 21.26 -15.22
C ARG A 159 1.98 21.30 -15.55
N GLU A 160 1.56 20.66 -16.64
CA GLU A 160 0.15 20.56 -17.00
C GLU A 160 -0.63 19.75 -15.98
N LEU A 161 -0.09 18.61 -15.54
CA LEU A 161 -0.71 17.74 -14.54
C LEU A 161 -0.91 18.52 -13.23
N GLU A 162 0.06 19.33 -12.81
CA GLU A 162 -0.01 20.15 -11.61
C GLU A 162 -0.96 21.33 -11.76
N ALA A 163 -0.95 22.02 -12.90
CA ALA A 163 -1.90 23.09 -13.19
C ALA A 163 -3.36 22.56 -13.20
N LYS A 164 -3.59 21.41 -13.83
CA LYS A 164 -4.88 20.70 -13.82
C LYS A 164 -5.18 20.14 -12.44
N HIS A 165 -4.18 19.71 -11.67
CA HIS A 165 -4.34 19.20 -10.31
C HIS A 165 -4.91 20.26 -9.37
N VAL A 166 -4.39 21.50 -9.41
CA VAL A 166 -4.87 22.63 -8.59
C VAL A 166 -6.34 22.96 -8.87
N ILE A 167 -6.80 22.74 -10.11
CA ILE A 167 -8.16 23.11 -10.54
C ILE A 167 -9.14 21.92 -10.47
N GLN A 168 -8.71 20.70 -10.78
CA GLN A 168 -9.58 19.55 -11.08
C GLN A 168 -9.19 18.23 -10.40
N GLY A 169 -7.91 18.04 -10.03
CA GLY A 169 -7.38 16.76 -9.55
C GLY A 169 -7.54 15.61 -10.57
N VAL A 170 -7.18 14.39 -10.15
CA VAL A 170 -7.48 13.15 -10.89
C VAL A 170 -8.84 12.65 -10.43
N LEU A 171 -9.76 12.45 -11.38
CA LEU A 171 -11.09 11.89 -11.10
C LEU A 171 -11.04 10.36 -11.19
N TYR A 172 -11.21 9.69 -10.06
CA TYR A 172 -11.38 8.24 -9.99
C TYR A 172 -12.86 7.92 -10.01
N THR A 173 -13.28 7.09 -10.96
CA THR A 173 -14.64 6.55 -11.04
C THR A 173 -14.57 5.05 -10.81
N ARG A 174 -15.38 4.52 -9.90
CA ARG A 174 -15.43 3.10 -9.60
C ARG A 174 -16.85 2.59 -9.67
N TYR A 175 -17.04 1.50 -10.41
CA TYR A 175 -18.26 0.70 -10.40
C TYR A 175 -18.11 -0.44 -9.40
N MET A 176 -19.14 -0.68 -8.60
CA MET A 176 -19.20 -1.80 -7.65
C MET A 176 -20.57 -2.48 -7.74
N SER A 177 -20.58 -3.80 -7.78
CA SER A 177 -21.75 -4.63 -7.50
C SER A 177 -22.13 -4.57 -6.01
N GLU A 178 -23.30 -5.12 -5.66
CA GLU A 178 -23.72 -5.21 -4.25
C GLU A 178 -22.77 -6.08 -3.40
N TYR A 179 -22.34 -7.20 -3.97
CA TYR A 179 -21.46 -8.18 -3.34
C TYR A 179 -20.17 -8.36 -4.15
N ASP A 180 -19.16 -8.96 -3.53
CA ASP A 180 -17.91 -9.32 -4.20
C ASP A 180 -18.22 -10.31 -5.34
N MET A 181 -17.66 -10.05 -6.53
CA MET A 181 -17.85 -10.87 -7.71
C MET A 181 -16.48 -11.40 -8.19
N ASN A 182 -16.44 -12.63 -8.72
CA ASN A 182 -15.26 -13.23 -9.33
C ASN A 182 -15.12 -12.86 -10.82
N ASP A 183 -15.53 -11.66 -11.20
CA ASP A 183 -15.54 -11.17 -12.58
C ASP A 183 -14.40 -10.17 -12.87
N GLY A 184 -13.48 -9.98 -11.93
CA GLY A 184 -12.38 -9.03 -12.03
C GLY A 184 -12.74 -7.59 -11.65
N ASN A 185 -14.01 -7.28 -11.34
CA ASN A 185 -14.41 -5.94 -10.87
C ASN A 185 -14.05 -5.67 -9.39
N GLY A 186 -13.51 -6.69 -8.69
CA GLY A 186 -13.06 -6.61 -7.31
C GLY A 186 -14.21 -6.61 -6.31
N ARG A 187 -14.00 -5.95 -5.17
CA ARG A 187 -14.98 -5.95 -4.06
C ARG A 187 -16.27 -5.18 -4.38
N GLY A 188 -17.41 -5.74 -3.96
CA GLY A 188 -18.71 -5.07 -3.96
C GLY A 188 -18.80 -3.98 -2.89
N TRP A 189 -19.81 -3.10 -3.00
CA TRP A 189 -19.89 -1.92 -2.14
C TRP A 189 -20.11 -2.24 -0.67
N LYS A 190 -20.82 -3.33 -0.35
CA LYS A 190 -21.05 -3.74 1.04
C LYS A 190 -19.74 -4.02 1.78
N ASN A 191 -18.85 -4.74 1.11
CA ASN A 191 -17.55 -5.11 1.65
C ASN A 191 -16.55 -3.96 1.54
N SER A 192 -16.50 -3.25 0.41
CA SER A 192 -15.63 -2.07 0.26
C SER A 192 -15.93 -0.99 1.30
N LEU A 193 -17.20 -0.71 1.62
CA LEU A 193 -17.59 0.35 2.55
C LEU A 193 -17.88 -0.16 3.97
N TRP A 194 -17.79 -1.46 4.23
CA TRP A 194 -18.17 -2.09 5.50
C TRP A 194 -19.60 -1.72 5.92
N ALA A 195 -20.53 -1.83 4.97
CA ALA A 195 -21.92 -1.44 5.12
C ALA A 195 -22.85 -2.59 4.74
N SER A 196 -23.91 -2.83 5.53
CA SER A 196 -24.95 -3.81 5.18
C SER A 196 -26.17 -3.16 4.53
N THR A 197 -26.27 -1.83 4.55
CA THR A 197 -27.40 -1.05 4.01
C THR A 197 -26.92 0.16 3.21
N LYS A 198 -27.72 0.63 2.26
CA LYS A 198 -27.44 1.86 1.48
C LYS A 198 -27.20 3.07 2.38
N LYS A 199 -27.99 3.23 3.44
CA LYS A 199 -27.83 4.32 4.42
C LYS A 199 -26.48 4.29 5.14
N GLN A 200 -26.00 3.11 5.52
CA GLN A 200 -24.66 2.98 6.11
C GLN A 200 -23.57 3.30 5.08
N ALA A 201 -23.72 2.82 3.84
CA ALA A 201 -22.79 3.14 2.75
C ALA A 201 -22.73 4.64 2.48
N GLU A 202 -23.87 5.33 2.42
CA GLU A 202 -23.97 6.79 2.25
C GLU A 202 -23.25 7.57 3.35
N ASN A 203 -23.38 7.14 4.61
CA ASN A 203 -22.66 7.73 5.73
C ASN A 203 -21.14 7.58 5.57
N GLU A 204 -20.67 6.40 5.15
CA GLU A 204 -19.23 6.17 4.94
C GLU A 204 -18.71 6.93 3.72
N MET A 205 -19.46 6.95 2.62
CA MET A 205 -19.11 7.72 1.42
C MET A 205 -19.02 9.22 1.71
N THR A 206 -19.92 9.75 2.54
CA THR A 206 -19.88 11.14 3.00
C THR A 206 -18.59 11.43 3.76
N LYS A 207 -18.19 10.57 4.71
CA LYS A 207 -16.93 10.72 5.46
C LYS A 207 -15.70 10.69 4.56
N LEU A 208 -15.73 9.85 3.53
CA LEU A 208 -14.65 9.70 2.56
C LEU A 208 -14.62 10.80 1.48
N GLY A 209 -15.61 11.69 1.46
CA GLY A 209 -15.72 12.75 0.44
C GLY A 209 -16.07 12.22 -0.95
N LEU A 210 -16.68 11.05 -1.03
CA LEU A 210 -17.14 10.46 -2.28
C LEU A 210 -18.42 11.14 -2.76
N THR A 211 -18.58 11.23 -4.08
CA THR A 211 -19.88 11.43 -4.72
C THR A 211 -20.34 10.09 -5.30
N TRP A 212 -21.65 9.83 -5.34
CA TRP A 212 -22.14 8.52 -5.75
C TRP A 212 -23.48 8.55 -6.46
N GLU A 213 -23.75 7.47 -7.17
CA GLU A 213 -25.02 7.17 -7.84
C GLU A 213 -25.36 5.70 -7.61
N TRP A 214 -26.58 5.44 -7.11
CA TRP A 214 -27.12 4.09 -7.02
C TRP A 214 -27.64 3.64 -8.39
N LEU A 215 -27.24 2.46 -8.82
CA LEU A 215 -27.56 1.92 -10.14
C LEU A 215 -28.78 0.98 -10.06
N PRO A 216 -29.52 0.77 -11.17
CA PRO A 216 -30.74 -0.04 -11.17
C PRO A 216 -30.58 -1.49 -10.70
N ASN A 217 -29.36 -2.03 -10.75
CA ASN A 217 -29.04 -3.42 -10.39
C ASN A 217 -28.45 -3.56 -8.97
N GLU A 218 -28.81 -2.66 -8.05
CA GLU A 218 -28.21 -2.56 -6.71
C GLU A 218 -26.70 -2.28 -6.71
N GLY A 219 -26.16 -1.91 -7.86
CA GLY A 219 -24.79 -1.44 -8.03
C GLY A 219 -24.60 -0.01 -7.53
N LEU A 220 -23.34 0.37 -7.41
CA LEU A 220 -22.92 1.67 -6.92
C LEU A 220 -21.82 2.22 -7.83
N LEU A 221 -22.02 3.43 -8.34
CA LEU A 221 -20.99 4.22 -8.98
C LEU A 221 -20.46 5.23 -7.95
N THR A 222 -19.16 5.24 -7.67
CA THR A 222 -18.53 6.28 -6.84
C THR A 222 -17.52 7.10 -7.63
N LYS A 223 -17.37 8.36 -7.24
CA LYS A 223 -16.45 9.32 -7.82
C LYS A 223 -15.68 10.06 -6.73
N LEU A 224 -14.35 10.08 -6.83
CA LEU A 224 -13.47 10.87 -5.99
C LEU A 224 -12.50 11.68 -6.83
N ARG A 225 -12.30 12.95 -6.49
CA ARG A 225 -11.16 13.72 -6.98
C ARG A 225 -10.03 13.65 -5.96
N ALA A 226 -8.87 13.17 -6.37
CA ALA A 226 -7.69 13.15 -5.52
C ALA A 226 -6.50 13.83 -6.22
N PRO A 227 -5.49 14.27 -5.45
CA PRO A 227 -4.27 14.82 -6.03
C PRO A 227 -3.58 13.90 -7.02
N ALA A 228 -2.98 14.49 -8.07
CA ALA A 228 -2.10 13.76 -8.98
C ALA A 228 -0.71 13.54 -8.35
N THR A 229 -0.26 14.48 -7.53
CA THR A 229 1.00 14.44 -6.81
C THR A 229 0.76 14.87 -5.37
N ARG A 230 1.63 14.47 -4.45
CA ARG A 230 1.58 14.91 -3.05
C ARG A 230 2.97 15.32 -2.59
N VAL A 231 3.06 16.02 -1.47
CA VAL A 231 4.34 16.33 -0.82
C VAL A 231 4.55 15.35 0.32
N HIS A 232 5.69 14.66 0.32
CA HIS A 232 6.07 13.75 1.38
C HIS A 232 6.35 14.54 2.67
N PRO A 233 5.61 14.31 3.78
CA PRO A 233 5.61 15.22 4.91
C PRO A 233 6.97 15.32 5.63
N GLN A 234 7.76 14.25 5.65
CA GLN A 234 9.09 14.26 6.30
C GLN A 234 10.23 14.72 5.38
N HIS A 235 10.06 14.61 4.05
CA HIS A 235 11.13 14.93 3.10
C HIS A 235 10.92 16.28 2.42
N GLY A 236 9.69 16.81 2.42
CA GLY A 236 9.33 18.02 1.69
C GLY A 236 9.39 17.85 0.16
N ARG A 237 9.58 16.62 -0.33
CA ARG A 237 9.71 16.30 -1.76
C ARG A 237 8.39 15.84 -2.34
N LYS A 238 8.15 16.12 -3.62
CA LYS A 238 6.95 15.63 -4.31
C LYS A 238 7.06 14.12 -4.55
N VAL A 239 5.91 13.46 -4.53
CA VAL A 239 5.76 12.02 -4.77
C VAL A 239 4.72 11.78 -5.85
N TRP A 240 4.98 10.77 -6.68
CA TRP A 240 4.03 10.23 -7.66
C TRP A 240 2.95 9.38 -6.96
N PHE A 241 2.07 10.04 -6.21
CA PHE A 241 1.02 9.43 -5.39
C PHE A 241 -0.33 9.47 -6.12
N ASN A 242 -0.50 8.56 -7.07
CA ASN A 242 -1.72 8.42 -7.88
C ASN A 242 -1.81 7.01 -8.48
N HIS A 243 -2.93 6.68 -9.11
CA HIS A 243 -3.13 5.43 -9.88
C HIS A 243 -3.35 5.71 -11.38
N ILE A 244 -2.77 6.79 -11.93
CA ILE A 244 -2.95 7.15 -13.35
C ILE A 244 -2.43 6.02 -14.25
N THR A 245 -1.31 5.39 -13.89
CA THR A 245 -0.72 4.27 -14.64
C THR A 245 -1.51 2.96 -14.57
N ASN A 246 -2.36 2.79 -13.53
CA ASN A 246 -3.07 1.53 -13.30
C ASN A 246 -4.45 1.52 -13.96
N ASN A 247 -5.08 2.68 -14.11
CA ASN A 247 -6.46 2.81 -14.59
C ASN A 247 -6.57 3.25 -16.05
N HIS A 248 -5.44 3.46 -16.74
CA HIS A 248 -5.38 3.65 -18.18
C HIS A 248 -4.70 2.44 -18.80
N GLN A 249 -5.50 1.47 -19.24
CA GLN A 249 -5.00 0.52 -20.23
C GLN A 249 -4.71 1.33 -21.49
N ILE A 250 -3.45 1.32 -21.93
CA ILE A 250 -3.12 1.70 -23.30
C ILE A 250 -3.81 0.65 -24.16
N MET A 251 -4.97 1.01 -24.73
CA MET A 251 -5.55 0.27 -25.85
C MET A 251 -4.70 0.51 -27.10
#